data_AF-A0A8C5CDS8-F1
#
_entry.id   AF-A0A8C5CDS8-F1
#
_cell.length_a   1.000
_cell.length_b   1.000
_cell.length_c   1.000
_cell.angle_alpha   90.00
_cell.angle_beta   90.00
_cell.angle_gamma   90.00
#
_symmetry.space_group_name_H-M   'P 1'
#
loop_
_entity.id
_entity.type
_entity.pdbx_description
1 polymer ?
#
loop_
_entity_poly.entity_id
_entity_poly.type
_entity_poly.pdbx_seq_one_letter_code
_entity_poly.pdbx_strand_id
1 'polypeptide(L)' 'WDTSLPLRRMSEINALEELQSELTCPVCLELFREPVILECGHHFCRFLPICAVWS' A
#
# COMPACT_ATOMS: atom_id res chain seq x y z
N TRP A 1 6.02 -12.68 28.79
CA TRP A 1 5.41 -12.34 27.49
C TRP A 1 6.54 -12.25 26.45
N ASP A 2 7.42 -13.25 26.50
CA ASP A 2 7.76 -14.12 25.37
C ASP A 2 8.61 -13.43 24.29
N THR A 3 9.93 -13.60 24.43
CA THR A 3 10.98 -13.06 23.58
C THR A 3 11.30 -13.98 22.39
N SER A 4 10.38 -14.86 21.96
CA SER A 4 10.65 -15.89 20.95
C SER A 4 10.21 -15.55 19.51
N LEU A 5 9.92 -14.29 19.19
CA LEU A 5 9.59 -13.86 17.81
C LEU A 5 10.72 -13.00 17.22
N PRO A 6 11.04 -13.16 15.91
CA PRO A 6 12.25 -12.61 15.32
C PRO A 6 12.22 -11.08 15.31
N LEU A 7 13.11 -10.47 16.10
CA LEU A 7 13.68 -9.12 16.02
C LEU A 7 12.90 -8.06 15.22
N ARG A 8 11.62 -7.81 15.52
CA ARG A 8 10.96 -6.54 15.19
C ARG A 8 10.12 -6.09 16.37
N ARG A 9 10.42 -4.90 16.89
CA ARG A 9 9.61 -4.27 17.96
C ARG A 9 8.20 -4.01 17.43
N MET A 10 7.21 -4.06 18.31
CA MET A 10 5.82 -3.70 18.00
C MET A 10 5.71 -2.33 17.28
N SER A 11 6.55 -1.35 17.66
CA SER A 11 6.62 -0.04 17.00
C SER A 11 7.09 -0.10 15.54
N GLU A 12 7.97 -1.05 15.22
CA GLU A 12 8.47 -1.27 13.85
C GLU A 12 7.43 -2.03 13.01
N ILE A 13 6.57 -2.85 13.64
CA ILE A 13 5.42 -3.49 12.99
C ILE A 13 4.39 -2.44 12.58
N ASN A 14 3.99 -1.57 13.50
CA ASN A 14 3.02 -0.50 13.21
C ASN A 14 3.49 0.42 12.06
N ALA A 15 4.76 0.84 12.10
CA ALA A 15 5.33 1.68 11.04
C ALA A 15 5.36 0.98 9.67
N LEU A 16 5.58 -0.33 9.65
CA LEU A 16 5.57 -1.12 8.41
C LEU A 16 4.15 -1.31 7.87
N GLU A 17 3.15 -1.44 8.74
CA GLU A 17 1.73 -1.50 8.36
C GLU A 17 1.24 -0.16 7.81
N GLU A 18 1.60 0.95 8.46
CA GLU A 18 1.33 2.31 7.98
C GLU A 18 1.94 2.53 6.60
N LEU A 19 3.22 2.20 6.43
CA LEU A 19 3.91 2.32 5.14
C LEU A 19 3.30 1.43 4.06
N GLN A 20 2.89 0.21 4.39
CA GLN A 20 2.21 -0.68 3.44
C GLN A 20 0.87 -0.09 3.00
N SER A 21 0.10 0.49 3.93
CA SER A 21 -1.17 1.15 3.61
C SER A 21 -0.96 2.31 2.64
N GLU A 22 0.04 3.16 2.86
CA GLU A 22 0.38 4.28 1.97
C GLU A 22 0.84 3.84 0.57
N LEU A 23 1.42 2.64 0.47
CA LEU A 23 1.91 2.06 -0.79
C LEU A 23 0.90 1.14 -1.48
N THR A 24 -0.32 1.04 -0.95
CA THR A 24 -1.38 0.18 -1.48
C THR A 24 -2.36 1.01 -2.31
N CYS A 25 -2.70 0.51 -3.49
CA CYS A 25 -3.73 1.14 -4.31
C CYS A 25 -5.11 0.94 -3.68
N PRO A 26 -5.87 2.02 -3.44
CA PRO A 26 -7.18 1.93 -2.78
C PRO A 26 -8.24 1.20 -3.63
N VAL A 27 -7.96 0.92 -4.91
CA VAL A 27 -8.88 0.25 -5.81
C VAL A 27 -8.61 -1.25 -5.89
N CYS A 28 -7.36 -1.64 -6.14
CA CYS A 28 -7.01 -3.07 -6.21
C CYS A 28 -6.61 -3.69 -4.88
N LEU A 29 -6.41 -2.87 -3.84
CA LEU A 29 -5.94 -3.31 -2.51
C LEU A 29 -4.62 -4.11 -2.58
N GLU A 30 -3.82 -3.84 -3.62
CA GLU A 30 -2.47 -4.37 -3.81
C GLU A 30 -1.45 -3.23 -3.84
N LEU A 31 -0.17 -3.56 -3.62
CA LEU A 31 0.92 -2.61 -3.74
C LEU A 31 0.95 -1.96 -5.13
N PHE A 32 1.21 -0.65 -5.18
CA PHE A 32 1.26 0.11 -6.42
C PHE A 32 2.21 -0.53 -7.44
N ARG A 33 1.66 -0.91 -8.60
CA ARG A 33 2.43 -1.38 -9.75
C ARG A 33 2.23 -0.39 -10.89
N GLU A 34 3.33 0.30 -11.26
CA GLU A 34 3.33 1.41 -12.22
C GLU A 34 2.31 2.51 -11.81
N PRO A 35 2.59 3.28 -10.75
CA PRO A 35 1.68 4.32 -10.30
C PRO A 35 1.52 5.41 -11.36
N VAL A 36 0.28 5.73 -11.71
CA VAL A 36 -0.09 6.92 -12.48
C VAL A 36 -0.58 7.97 -11.50
N ILE A 37 -0.06 9.18 -11.63
CA ILE A 37 -0.50 10.35 -10.86
C ILE A 37 -1.58 11.04 -11.67
N LEU A 38 -2.80 11.12 -11.14
CA LEU A 38 -3.86 11.94 -11.74
C LEU A 38 -3.65 13.42 -11.40
N GLU A 39 -4.31 14.30 -12.14
CA GLU A 39 -4.29 15.75 -11.88
C GLU A 39 -4.83 16.11 -10.47
N CYS A 40 -5.65 15.24 -9.87
CA CYS A 40 -6.12 15.37 -8.49
C CYS A 40 -5.07 14.99 -7.44
N GLY A 41 -3.87 14.55 -7.85
CA GLY A 41 -2.76 14.18 -6.96
C GLY A 41 -2.85 12.77 -6.35
N HIS A 42 -3.87 11.98 -6.71
CA HIS A 42 -3.99 10.60 -6.24
C HIS A 42 -3.25 9.61 -7.16
N HIS A 43 -2.73 8.54 -6.57
CA HIS A 43 -1.92 7.52 -7.23
C HIS A 43 -2.76 6.24 -7.44
N PHE A 44 -2.71 5.67 -8.64
CA PHE A 44 -3.39 4.41 -8.97
C PHE A 44 -2.52 3.52 -9.87
N CYS A 45 -2.80 2.22 -9.93
CA CYS A 45 -2.08 1.30 -10.81
C CYS A 45 -2.45 1.53 -12.29
N ARG A 46 -1.45 1.64 -13.17
CA ARG A 46 -1.62 1.90 -14.61
C ARG A 46 -2.45 0.85 -15.35
N PHE A 47 -2.46 -0.40 -14.90
CA PHE A 47 -2.98 -1.50 -15.72
C PHE A 47 -3.57 -2.65 -14.91
N LEU A 48 -4.75 -2.42 -14.33
CA LEU A 48 -5.65 -3.51 -13.94
C LEU A 48 -7.09 -3.16 -14.38
N PRO A 49 -7.87 -4.14 -14.88
CA PRO A 49 -9.26 -3.91 -15.31
C PRO A 49 -10.14 -3.36 -14.18
N ILE A 50 -9.78 -3.62 -12.93
CA ILE A 50 -10.45 -3.12 -11.73
C ILE A 50 -10.16 -1.64 -11.44
N CYS A 51 -8.99 -1.11 -11.84
CA CYS A 51 -8.61 0.29 -11.60
C CYS A 51 -9.05 1.24 -12.71
N ALA A 52 -9.33 0.72 -13.92
CA ALA A 52 -9.76 1.51 -15.07
C ALA A 52 -11.20 2.05 -14.98
N VAL A 53 -11.95 1.72 -13.92
CA VAL A 53 -13.36 2.14 -13.75
C VAL A 53 -13.48 3.59 -13.25
N TRP A 54 -12.39 4.18 -12.74
CA TRP A 54 -12.37 5.54 -12.22
C TRP A 54 -11.42 6.42 -13.05
N SER A 55 -11.90 6.83 -14.22
CA SER A 55 -11.43 8.04 -14.92
C SER A 55 -12.39 9.19 -14.65
#